data_AF-A0A0D0PEB9-F1
#
_entry.id   AF-A0A0D0PEB9-F1
#
_cell.length_a   1.000
_cell.length_b   1.000
_cell.length_c   1.000
_cell.angle_alpha   90.00
_cell.angle_beta   90.00
_cell.angle_gamma   90.00
#
_symmetry.space_group_name_H-M   'P 1'
#
loop_
_entity.id
_entity.type
_entity.pdbx_description
1 polymer ?
#
loop_
_entity_poly.entity_id
_entity_poly.type
_entity_poly.pdbx_seq_one_letter_code
_entity_poly.pdbx_strand_id
1 'polypeptide(L)'
;MNQPTRRATLTIALCFIVALIEGFDLQSAGTAAAGLRQTFTLDPKMMGWVFSAGIIGLLPGAFFGGWIADRIGRKKILIAAVLLFGVFSLSTAYVEQFSSLLLVRFMTGLGLGAALPNLIALCAEAVGEQRRGTAISVMYAGVPLGGALAAVVAMLFGEHWQITFFIGG
;
A
#
# COMPACT_ATOMS: atom_id res chain seq x y z
N MET A 1 32.85 12.94 6.17
CA MET A 1 31.80 12.15 5.48
C MET A 1 31.10 11.27 6.50
N ASN A 2 29.98 11.72 7.09
CA ASN A 2 29.30 10.92 8.12
C ASN A 2 28.54 9.77 7.45
N GLN A 3 28.98 8.53 7.69
CA GLN A 3 28.25 7.32 7.35
C GLN A 3 26.82 7.40 7.92
N PRO A 4 25.77 7.00 7.19
CA PRO A 4 24.45 6.88 7.79
C PRO A 4 24.56 5.95 9.01
N THR A 5 24.07 6.40 10.16
CA THR A 5 24.07 5.57 11.37
C THR A 5 23.31 4.28 11.07
N ARG A 6 23.74 3.14 11.62
CA ARG A 6 23.11 1.82 11.39
C ARG A 6 21.58 1.82 11.55
N ARG A 7 21.07 2.71 12.40
CA ARG A 7 19.62 2.93 12.62
C ARG A 7 18.93 3.61 11.42
N ALA A 8 19.57 4.60 10.80
CA ALA A 8 19.03 5.31 9.64
C ALA A 8 18.85 4.37 8.44
N THR A 9 19.88 3.56 8.14
CA THR A 9 19.82 2.56 7.06
C THR A 9 18.71 1.55 7.30
N LEU A 10 18.55 1.09 8.55
CA LEU A 10 17.47 0.16 8.91
C LEU A 10 16.09 0.80 8.72
N THR A 11 15.89 2.05 9.13
CA THR A 11 14.62 2.77 8.92
C THR A 11 14.29 2.87 7.44
N ILE A 12 15.25 3.28 6.60
CA ILE A 12 15.05 3.41 5.15
C ILE A 12 14.74 2.04 4.53
N ALA A 13 15.46 0.99 4.92
CA ALA A 13 15.22 -0.36 4.42
C ALA A 13 13.81 -0.88 4.79
N LEU A 14 13.36 -0.65 6.02
CA LEU A 14 12.00 -1.01 6.43
C LEU A 14 10.94 -0.19 5.68
N CYS A 15 11.15 1.11 5.52
CA CYS A 15 10.22 1.96 4.76
C CYS A 15 10.19 1.57 3.28
N PHE A 16 11.32 1.15 2.71
CA PHE A 16 11.39 0.59 1.36
C PHE A 16 10.57 -0.69 1.22
N ILE A 17 10.66 -1.61 2.19
CA ILE A 17 9.85 -2.84 2.19
C ILE A 17 8.36 -2.49 2.25
N VAL A 18 7.97 -1.55 3.10
CA VAL A 18 6.57 -1.10 3.17
C VAL A 18 6.13 -0.50 1.83
N ALA A 19 6.91 0.43 1.25
CA ALA A 19 6.61 1.02 -0.06
C ALA A 19 6.52 -0.03 -1.18
N LEU A 20 7.33 -1.08 -1.11
CA LEU A 20 7.26 -2.22 -2.02
C LEU A 20 5.93 -2.97 -1.87
N ILE A 21 5.49 -3.26 -0.64
CA ILE A 21 4.21 -3.91 -0.40
C ILE A 21 3.04 -3.00 -0.84
N GLU A 22 3.12 -1.70 -0.57
CA GLU A 22 2.11 -0.72 -1.05
C GLU A 22 1.99 -0.74 -2.59
N GLY A 23 3.13 -0.71 -3.29
CA GLY A 23 3.15 -0.77 -4.75
C GLY A 23 2.62 -2.09 -5.29
N PHE A 24 2.88 -3.19 -4.59
CA PHE A 24 2.33 -4.49 -4.92
C PHE A 24 0.79 -4.47 -4.82
N ASP A 25 0.24 -4.00 -3.69
CA ASP A 25 -1.21 -3.96 -3.46
C ASP A 25 -1.95 -3.02 -4.43
N LEU A 26 -1.39 -1.84 -4.69
CA LEU A 26 -1.93 -0.89 -5.68
C LEU A 26 -2.05 -1.53 -7.07
N GLN A 27 -1.07 -2.33 -7.47
CA GLN A 27 -1.09 -3.04 -8.74
C GLN A 27 -1.99 -4.29 -8.70
N SER A 28 -2.23 -4.86 -7.53
CA SER A 28 -3.02 -6.08 -7.32
C SER A 28 -4.47 -5.90 -7.77
N ALA A 29 -5.09 -4.74 -7.52
CA ALA A 29 -6.44 -4.45 -7.99
C ALA A 29 -6.54 -4.48 -9.53
N GLY A 30 -5.52 -3.96 -10.22
CA GLY A 30 -5.47 -3.94 -11.69
C GLY A 30 -5.24 -5.32 -12.28
N THR A 31 -4.34 -6.10 -11.70
CA THR A 31 -4.02 -7.46 -12.18
C THR A 31 -5.14 -8.46 -11.89
N ALA A 32 -5.81 -8.33 -10.74
CA ALA A 32 -6.96 -9.16 -10.37
C ALA A 32 -8.27 -8.75 -11.06
N ALA A 33 -8.29 -7.68 -11.86
CA ALA A 33 -9.51 -7.10 -12.43
C ALA A 33 -10.36 -8.10 -13.22
N ALA A 34 -9.73 -8.96 -14.03
CA ALA A 34 -10.43 -9.98 -14.80
C ALA A 34 -11.11 -11.02 -13.88
N GLY A 35 -10.40 -11.50 -12.86
CA GLY A 35 -10.90 -12.46 -11.88
C GLY A 35 -12.02 -11.90 -11.01
N LEU A 36 -11.88 -10.65 -10.55
CA LEU A 36 -12.94 -9.92 -9.85
C LEU A 36 -14.19 -9.77 -10.72
N ARG A 37 -14.00 -9.42 -11.99
CA ARG A 37 -15.12 -9.24 -12.92
C ARG A 37 -15.90 -10.53 -13.16
N GLN A 38 -15.21 -11.66 -13.30
CA GLN A 38 -15.83 -12.97 -13.46
C GLN A 38 -16.52 -13.44 -12.17
N THR A 39 -15.85 -13.30 -11.02
CA THR A 39 -16.35 -13.79 -9.71
C THR A 39 -17.60 -13.04 -9.25
N PHE A 40 -17.59 -11.71 -9.36
CA PHE A 40 -18.70 -10.87 -8.88
C PHE A 40 -19.65 -10.43 -10.00
N THR A 41 -19.47 -10.95 -11.24
CA THR A 41 -20.27 -10.59 -12.42
C THR A 41 -20.35 -9.07 -12.65
N LEU A 42 -19.19 -8.40 -12.58
CA LEU A 42 -19.13 -6.93 -12.59
C LEU A 42 -19.23 -6.37 -14.02
N ASP A 43 -19.97 -5.28 -14.16
CA ASP A 43 -19.93 -4.44 -15.35
C ASP A 43 -18.74 -3.45 -15.29
N PRO A 44 -18.39 -2.75 -16.39
CA PRO A 44 -17.31 -1.76 -16.38
C PRO A 44 -17.53 -0.60 -15.40
N LYS A 45 -18.78 -0.25 -15.10
CA LYS A 45 -19.10 0.85 -14.16
C LYS A 45 -18.82 0.42 -12.72
N MET A 46 -19.19 -0.79 -12.34
CA MET A 46 -18.93 -1.39 -11.04
C MET A 46 -17.43 -1.58 -10.82
N MET A 47 -16.68 -2.01 -11.84
CA MET A 47 -15.21 -2.02 -11.76
C MET A 47 -14.63 -0.62 -11.52
N GLY A 48 -15.19 0.41 -12.17
CA GLY A 48 -14.84 1.80 -11.89
C GLY A 48 -15.03 2.18 -10.42
N TRP A 49 -16.11 1.71 -9.78
CA TRP A 49 -16.34 1.90 -8.35
C TRP A 49 -15.33 1.15 -7.47
N VAL A 50 -14.91 -0.07 -7.84
CA VAL A 50 -13.88 -0.84 -7.11
C VAL A 50 -12.56 -0.07 -7.06
N PHE A 51 -12.09 0.44 -8.20
CA PHE A 51 -10.86 1.25 -8.25
C PHE A 51 -11.03 2.59 -7.51
N SER A 52 -12.18 3.24 -7.68
CA SER A 52 -12.46 4.52 -7.03
C SER A 52 -12.54 4.39 -5.51
N ALA A 53 -13.10 3.30 -4.98
CA ALA A 53 -13.20 3.07 -3.54
C ALA A 53 -11.82 3.11 -2.86
N GLY A 54 -10.82 2.47 -3.47
CA GLY A 54 -9.43 2.54 -2.99
C GLY A 54 -8.87 3.96 -3.02
N ILE A 55 -9.05 4.69 -4.12
CA ILE A 55 -8.56 6.08 -4.26
C ILE A 55 -9.27 7.02 -3.27
N ILE A 56 -10.58 6.87 -3.11
CA ILE A 56 -11.38 7.64 -2.16
C ILE A 56 -10.93 7.37 -0.72
N GLY A 57 -10.47 6.15 -0.41
CA GLY A 57 -9.87 5.82 0.89
C GLY A 57 -8.52 6.50 1.13
N LEU A 58 -7.70 6.69 0.10
CA LEU A 58 -6.37 7.32 0.23
C LEU A 58 -6.45 8.73 0.82
N LEU A 59 -7.43 9.54 0.41
CA LEU A 59 -7.57 10.93 0.83
C LEU A 59 -7.75 11.11 2.36
N PRO A 60 -8.79 10.52 3.00
CA PRO A 60 -8.92 10.58 4.45
C PRO A 60 -7.76 9.86 5.14
N GLY A 61 -7.26 8.75 4.58
CA GLY A 61 -6.09 8.05 5.09
C GLY A 61 -4.89 8.97 5.23
N ALA A 62 -4.53 9.69 4.17
CA ALA A 62 -3.39 10.62 4.17
C ALA A 62 -3.60 11.80 5.11
N PHE A 63 -4.81 12.37 5.10
CA PHE A 63 -5.14 13.51 5.96
C PHE A 63 -5.07 13.15 7.45
N PHE A 64 -5.84 12.14 7.87
CA PHE A 64 -5.88 11.72 9.27
C PHE A 64 -4.60 11.00 9.69
N GLY A 65 -4.01 10.18 8.83
CA GLY A 65 -2.78 9.45 9.09
C GLY A 65 -1.59 10.38 9.31
N GLY A 66 -1.44 11.44 8.52
CA GLY A 66 -0.43 12.46 8.77
C GLY A 66 -0.69 13.25 10.05
N TRP A 67 -1.92 13.75 10.21
CA TRP A 67 -2.29 14.59 11.36
C TRP A 67 -2.18 13.87 12.71
N ILE A 68 -2.67 12.63 12.79
CA ILE A 68 -2.58 11.84 14.03
C ILE A 68 -1.13 11.44 14.30
N ALA A 69 -0.36 11.10 13.27
CA ALA A 69 1.04 10.72 13.42
C ALA A 69 1.91 11.81 14.03
N ASP A 70 1.65 13.07 13.68
CA ASP A 70 2.37 14.20 14.26
C ASP A 70 2.11 14.34 15.78
N ARG A 71 0.99 13.78 16.29
CA ARG A 71 0.63 13.81 17.73
C ARG A 71 1.10 12.59 18.51
N ILE A 72 0.93 11.39 17.96
CA ILE A 72 1.19 10.13 18.71
C ILE A 72 2.49 9.43 18.28
N GLY A 73 3.13 9.92 17.22
CA GLY A 73 4.38 9.43 16.69
C GLY A 73 4.22 8.67 15.36
N ARG A 74 5.03 9.06 14.37
CA ARG A 74 5.01 8.53 12.99
C ARG A 74 5.14 7.02 12.90
N LYS A 75 6.08 6.44 13.65
CA LYS A 75 6.31 4.98 13.65
C LYS A 75 5.06 4.20 14.07
N LYS A 76 4.33 4.66 15.09
CA LYS A 76 3.14 3.96 15.59
C LYS A 76 2.01 3.98 14.58
N ILE A 77 1.78 5.15 13.97
CA ILE A 77 0.76 5.28 12.92
C ILE A 77 1.15 4.51 11.68
N LEU A 78 2.42 4.51 11.26
CA LEU A 78 2.85 3.68 10.13
C LEU A 78 2.56 2.20 10.37
N ILE A 79 2.88 1.67 11.55
CA ILE A 79 2.59 0.27 11.88
C ILE A 79 1.08 0.00 11.85
N ALA A 80 0.27 0.88 12.44
CA ALA A 80 -1.18 0.73 12.42
C ALA A 80 -1.76 0.79 11.01
N ALA A 81 -1.25 1.69 10.16
CA ALA A 81 -1.63 1.83 8.76
C ALA A 81 -1.25 0.58 7.95
N VAL A 82 -0.04 0.04 8.19
CA VAL A 82 0.43 -1.20 7.55
C VAL A 82 -0.45 -2.38 7.90
N LEU A 83 -0.77 -2.55 9.20
CA LEU A 83 -1.68 -3.60 9.65
C LEU A 83 -3.08 -3.42 9.09
N LEU A 84 -3.58 -2.19 9.03
CA LEU A 84 -4.89 -1.89 8.48
C LEU A 84 -4.96 -2.29 7.00
N PHE A 85 -4.03 -1.80 6.17
CA PHE A 85 -4.08 -2.12 4.74
C PHE A 85 -3.87 -3.62 4.51
N GLY A 86 -2.93 -4.26 5.23
CA GLY A 86 -2.62 -5.69 5.05
C GLY A 86 -3.82 -6.57 5.38
N VAL A 87 -4.43 -6.37 6.54
CA VAL A 87 -5.63 -7.12 6.95
C VAL A 87 -6.77 -6.96 5.94
N PHE A 88 -7.04 -5.74 5.47
CA PHE A 88 -8.12 -5.52 4.50
C PHE A 88 -7.76 -5.96 3.07
N SER A 89 -6.47 -5.94 2.70
CA SER A 89 -5.98 -6.54 1.46
C SER A 89 -6.22 -8.05 1.47
N LEU A 90 -5.75 -8.76 2.51
CA LEU A 90 -6.02 -10.19 2.72
C LEU A 90 -7.51 -10.51 2.72
N SER A 91 -8.31 -9.68 3.41
CA SER A 91 -9.77 -9.85 3.49
C SER A 91 -10.43 -9.83 2.11
N THR A 92 -9.83 -9.17 1.13
CA THR A 92 -10.39 -9.10 -0.23
C THR A 92 -10.35 -10.44 -0.97
N ALA A 93 -9.47 -11.35 -0.58
CA ALA A 93 -9.50 -12.72 -1.10
C ALA A 93 -10.74 -13.52 -0.63
N TYR A 94 -11.40 -13.08 0.45
CA TYR A 94 -12.48 -13.81 1.12
C TYR A 94 -13.87 -13.17 0.96
N VAL A 95 -13.96 -11.95 0.42
CA VAL A 95 -15.27 -11.30 0.23
C VAL A 95 -16.03 -11.93 -0.93
N GLU A 96 -17.34 -12.11 -0.75
CA GLU A 96 -18.23 -12.71 -1.77
C GLU A 96 -19.27 -11.72 -2.31
N GLN A 97 -19.42 -10.56 -1.66
CA GLN A 97 -20.40 -9.54 -2.02
C GLN A 97 -19.73 -8.27 -2.54
N PHE A 98 -20.34 -7.62 -3.53
CA PHE A 98 -19.83 -6.38 -4.11
C PHE A 98 -19.71 -5.23 -3.10
N SER A 99 -20.70 -5.07 -2.22
CA SER A 99 -20.67 -4.07 -1.14
C SER A 99 -19.49 -4.29 -0.19
N SER A 100 -19.25 -5.54 0.21
CA SER A 100 -18.10 -5.93 1.02
C SER A 100 -16.78 -5.68 0.30
N LEU A 101 -16.70 -5.97 -1.01
CA LEU A 101 -15.55 -5.67 -1.85
C LEU A 101 -15.22 -4.17 -1.85
N LEU A 102 -16.23 -3.30 -2.02
CA LEU A 102 -16.02 -1.85 -1.96
C LEU A 102 -15.53 -1.39 -0.58
N LEU A 103 -16.09 -1.96 0.50
CA LEU A 103 -15.68 -1.63 1.86
C LEU A 103 -14.23 -2.01 2.14
N VAL A 104 -13.83 -3.26 1.82
CA VAL A 104 -12.44 -3.70 2.04
C VAL A 104 -11.48 -2.88 1.20
N ARG A 105 -11.82 -2.54 -0.06
CA ARG A 105 -11.00 -1.67 -0.91
C ARG A 105 -10.86 -0.26 -0.37
N PHE A 106 -11.94 0.32 0.12
CA PHE A 106 -11.89 1.62 0.78
C PHE A 106 -10.99 1.60 2.01
N MET A 107 -11.09 0.56 2.85
CA MET A 107 -10.27 0.41 4.06
C MET A 107 -8.80 0.13 3.74
N THR A 108 -8.50 -0.65 2.69
CA THR A 108 -7.14 -0.81 2.15
C THR A 108 -6.58 0.54 1.72
N GLY A 109 -7.35 1.30 0.94
CA GLY A 109 -6.99 2.67 0.53
C GLY A 109 -6.74 3.60 1.72
N LEU A 110 -7.54 3.51 2.78
CA LEU A 110 -7.35 4.29 4.00
C LEU A 110 -6.01 3.98 4.68
N GLY A 111 -5.65 2.70 4.77
CA GLY A 111 -4.35 2.28 5.31
C GLY A 111 -3.17 2.75 4.45
N LEU A 112 -3.23 2.52 3.14
CA LEU A 112 -2.20 2.99 2.19
C LEU A 112 -2.04 4.52 2.24
N GLY A 113 -3.16 5.25 2.31
CA GLY A 113 -3.17 6.70 2.38
C GLY A 113 -2.47 7.20 3.64
N ALA A 114 -2.71 6.55 4.78
CA ALA A 114 -2.07 6.90 6.04
C ALA A 114 -0.58 6.57 6.08
N ALA A 115 -0.13 5.54 5.36
CA ALA A 115 1.24 5.08 5.39
C ALA A 115 2.19 5.99 4.61
N LEU A 116 1.82 6.45 3.41
CA LEU A 116 2.68 7.28 2.54
C LEU A 116 3.28 8.54 3.20
N PRO A 117 2.50 9.47 3.79
CA PRO A 117 3.06 10.66 4.42
C PRO A 117 3.98 10.31 5.60
N ASN A 118 3.70 9.20 6.29
CA ASN A 118 4.50 8.71 7.39
C ASN A 118 5.81 8.08 6.95
N LEU A 119 5.83 7.36 5.81
CA LEU A 119 7.05 6.85 5.18
C LEU A 119 7.98 7.98 4.77
N ILE A 120 7.45 8.98 4.07
CA ILE A 120 8.22 10.14 3.60
C ILE A 120 8.87 10.84 4.79
N ALA A 121 8.09 11.10 5.84
CA ALA A 121 8.57 11.81 7.00
C ALA A 121 9.59 11.00 7.83
N LEU A 122 9.36 9.70 8.06
CA LEU A 122 10.32 8.82 8.77
C LEU A 122 11.66 8.71 8.03
N CYS A 123 11.63 8.59 6.70
CA CYS A 123 12.85 8.58 5.89
C CYS A 123 13.58 9.92 5.94
N ALA A 124 12.86 11.04 5.89
CA ALA A 124 13.43 12.38 5.96
C ALA A 124 14.03 12.71 7.34
N GLU A 125 13.44 12.20 8.41
CA GLU A 125 13.92 12.35 9.80
C GLU A 125 15.10 11.44 10.12
N ALA A 126 15.21 10.29 9.45
CA ALA A 126 16.29 9.32 9.67
C ALA A 126 17.66 9.81 9.17
N VAL A 127 17.70 10.79 8.26
CA VAL A 127 18.93 11.26 7.61
C VAL A 127 19.11 12.77 7.76
N GLY A 128 20.36 13.24 7.56
CA GLY A 128 20.65 14.66 7.47
C GLY A 128 20.03 15.31 6.23
N GLU A 129 19.80 16.62 6.30
CA GLU A 129 19.10 17.42 5.29
C GLU A 129 19.59 17.18 3.85
N GLN A 130 20.92 17.10 3.67
CA GLN A 130 21.57 16.89 2.36
C GLN A 130 21.23 15.55 1.71
N ARG A 131 20.76 14.54 2.46
CA ARG A 131 20.47 13.18 1.97
C ARG A 131 18.98 12.86 1.95
N ARG A 132 18.11 13.79 2.36
CA ARG A 132 16.66 13.56 2.43
C ARG A 132 16.09 13.15 1.09
N GLY A 133 16.46 13.86 0.02
CA GLY A 133 16.03 13.54 -1.34
C GLY A 133 16.38 12.10 -1.72
N THR A 134 17.65 11.71 -1.57
CA THR A 134 18.11 10.34 -1.87
C THR A 134 17.39 9.29 -1.02
N ALA A 135 17.22 9.52 0.28
CA ALA A 135 16.54 8.56 1.16
C ALA A 135 15.06 8.36 0.76
N ILE A 136 14.35 9.44 0.46
CA ILE A 136 12.96 9.37 -0.02
C ILE A 136 12.90 8.68 -1.38
N SER A 137 13.77 9.03 -2.32
CA SER A 137 13.81 8.40 -3.65
C SER A 137 14.11 6.90 -3.57
N VAL A 138 15.08 6.49 -2.76
CA VAL A 138 15.40 5.07 -2.55
C VAL A 138 14.20 4.33 -1.99
N MET A 139 13.56 4.88 -0.95
CA MET A 139 12.34 4.30 -0.38
C MET A 139 11.21 4.20 -1.42
N TYR A 140 10.94 5.27 -2.16
CA TYR A 140 9.81 5.33 -3.10
C TYR A 140 10.05 4.48 -4.36
N ALA A 141 11.31 4.13 -4.68
CA ALA A 141 11.62 3.13 -5.70
C ALA A 141 11.05 1.75 -5.36
N GLY A 142 10.70 1.50 -4.09
CA GLY A 142 9.96 0.31 -3.66
C GLY A 142 8.61 0.17 -4.37
N VAL A 143 7.85 1.27 -4.53
CA VAL A 143 6.50 1.25 -5.13
C VAL A 143 6.48 0.65 -6.55
N PRO A 144 7.25 1.17 -7.53
CA PRO A 144 7.26 0.57 -8.87
C PRO A 144 7.83 -0.86 -8.88
N LEU A 145 8.79 -1.19 -8.01
CA LEU A 145 9.31 -2.56 -7.89
C LEU A 145 8.23 -3.51 -7.36
N GLY A 146 7.44 -3.09 -6.37
CA GLY A 146 6.28 -3.81 -5.87
C GLY A 146 5.24 -4.07 -6.94
N GLY A 147 4.92 -3.03 -7.73
CA GLY A 147 4.00 -3.16 -8.86
C GLY A 147 4.51 -4.16 -9.92
N ALA A 148 5.81 -4.11 -10.24
CA ALA A 148 6.42 -5.09 -11.14
C ALA A 148 6.32 -6.52 -10.59
N LEU A 149 6.56 -6.72 -9.29
CA LEU A 149 6.40 -8.03 -8.64
C LEU A 149 4.94 -8.51 -8.68
N ALA A 150 3.96 -7.63 -8.46
CA ALA A 150 2.54 -7.98 -8.58
C ALA A 150 2.18 -8.41 -10.01
N ALA A 151 2.75 -7.76 -11.03
CA ALA A 151 2.57 -8.18 -12.41
C ALA A 151 3.17 -9.57 -12.68
N VAL A 152 4.35 -9.87 -12.15
CA VAL A 152 4.98 -11.21 -12.25
C VAL A 152 4.12 -12.27 -11.56
N VAL A 153 3.63 -11.98 -10.34
CA VAL A 153 2.71 -12.88 -9.62
C VAL A 153 1.46 -13.13 -10.44
N ALA A 154 0.86 -12.09 -11.02
CA ALA A 154 -0.32 -12.23 -11.87
C ALA A 154 -0.07 -13.02 -13.15
N MET A 155 1.13 -12.94 -13.73
CA MET A 155 1.51 -13.76 -14.90
C MET A 155 1.61 -15.25 -14.54
N LEU A 156 2.10 -15.57 -13.35
CA LEU A 156 2.28 -16.96 -12.89
C LEU A 156 0.98 -17.57 -12.33
N PHE A 157 0.12 -16.75 -11.71
CA PHE A 157 -1.04 -17.19 -10.93
C PHE A 157 -2.35 -16.51 -11.35
N GLY A 158 -2.43 -16.00 -12.59
CA GLY A 158 -3.56 -15.18 -13.04
C GLY A 158 -4.94 -15.85 -12.97
N GLU A 159 -4.99 -17.18 -13.02
CA GLU A 159 -6.23 -17.95 -12.82
C GLU A 159 -6.76 -17.88 -11.37
N HIS A 160 -5.86 -17.67 -10.41
CA HIS A 160 -6.13 -17.58 -8.98
C HIS A 160 -5.84 -16.17 -8.47
N TRP A 161 -6.64 -15.20 -8.89
CA TRP A 161 -6.47 -13.78 -8.58
C TRP A 161 -6.36 -13.47 -7.07
N GLN A 162 -6.90 -14.34 -6.21
CA GLN A 162 -6.80 -14.26 -4.75
C GLN A 162 -5.35 -14.35 -4.25
N ILE A 163 -4.48 -15.09 -4.95
CA ILE A 163 -3.06 -15.27 -4.57
C ILE A 163 -2.35 -13.92 -4.53
N THR A 164 -2.69 -13.01 -5.44
CA THR A 164 -2.14 -11.66 -5.44
C THR A 164 -2.46 -10.96 -4.11
N PHE A 165 -3.68 -11.08 -3.59
CA PHE A 165 -4.03 -10.48 -2.30
C PHE A 165 -3.43 -11.21 -1.10
N PHE A 166 -3.16 -12.51 -1.19
CA PHE A 166 -2.43 -13.24 -0.14
C PHE A 166 -0.94 -12.87 -0.04
N ILE A 167 -0.32 -12.48 -1.15
CA ILE A 167 1.08 -12.06 -1.18
C ILE A 167 1.23 -10.57 -0.85
N GLY A 168 0.27 -9.75 -1.28
CA GLY A 168 0.28 -8.30 -1.07
C GLY A 168 -0.17 -7.85 0.32
N GLY A 169 -0.92 -8.68 1.05
CA GLY A 169 -1.52 -8.35 2.34
C GLY A 169 -0.79 -8.91 3.57
#